data_AF-A0A419ES78-F1
#
_entry.id   AF-A0A419ES78-F1
#
_cell.length_a   1.000
_cell.length_b   1.000
_cell.length_c   1.000
_cell.angle_alpha   90.00
_cell.angle_beta   90.00
_cell.angle_gamma   90.00
#
_symmetry.space_group_name_H-M   'P 1'
#
loop_
_entity.id
_entity.type
_entity.pdbx_description
1 polymer ?
#
loop_
_entity_poly.entity_id
_entity_poly.type
_entity_poly.pdbx_seq_one_letter_code
_entity_poly.pdbx_strand_id
1 'polypeptide(L)'
;MNRKVFPLVLIIIFIFNTLNFSQSLKPTSNASSWFKLIKQDLRAGEHHKRHSDIFGKSVDGYNSFIIRAIDIVQSKAMDGGGYFAQLNADPPEAPTGYSLQLFNSKLIEPARTTSYCSGSTYSVFVEAMNLIFPDRKLDDEKIELLKMQEPDGGRREDHVKMWGEWNADGFGNHFALVQYSQVGKRVKPDEAKPGDFMNISWKTGGGHSVIFLGWYVDEEGKKNVVYWSSQKATNGFGDQVIPLERIEEICVVRLTDPEKIFSFTPPQKMFYGVKGDKINW
;
A
#
# COMPACT_ATOMS: atom_id res chain seq x y z
N MET A 1 27.40 13.45 66.95
CA MET A 1 28.00 13.01 65.67
C MET A 1 26.85 12.52 64.77
N ASN A 2 26.46 13.33 63.78
CA ASN A 2 25.25 13.16 62.97
C ASN A 2 25.35 11.93 62.05
N ARG A 3 24.47 10.94 62.24
CA ARG A 3 24.26 9.85 61.27
C ARG A 3 23.38 10.38 60.14
N LYS A 4 23.98 10.62 58.97
CA LYS A 4 23.26 10.91 57.73
C LYS A 4 22.53 9.65 57.28
N VAL A 5 21.20 9.72 57.23
CA VAL A 5 20.34 8.72 56.59
C VAL A 5 20.37 9.01 55.09
N PHE A 6 20.91 8.09 54.29
CA PHE A 6 20.81 8.14 52.83
C PHE A 6 19.44 7.58 52.41
N PRO A 7 18.63 8.28 51.60
CA PRO A 7 17.43 7.70 51.06
C PRO A 7 17.81 6.73 49.93
N LEU A 8 17.38 5.47 50.07
CA LEU A 8 17.46 4.45 49.04
C LEU A 8 16.47 4.84 47.92
N VAL A 9 16.99 5.37 46.81
CA VAL A 9 16.18 5.62 45.62
C VAL A 9 15.92 4.27 44.94
N LEU A 10 14.70 3.75 45.11
CA LEU A 10 14.19 2.62 44.34
C LEU A 10 13.94 3.08 42.90
N ILE A 11 14.86 2.74 42.00
CA ILE A 11 14.65 2.88 40.56
C ILE A 11 13.76 1.71 40.14
N ILE A 12 12.46 1.99 39.98
CA ILE A 12 11.52 1.07 39.34
C ILE A 12 11.80 1.13 37.84
N ILE A 13 12.54 0.15 37.33
CA ILE A 13 12.71 -0.06 35.89
C ILE A 13 11.39 -0.65 35.37
N PHE A 14 10.58 0.19 34.73
CA PHE A 14 9.47 -0.28 33.90
C PHE A 14 10.08 -0.99 32.68
N ILE A 15 10.17 -2.31 32.76
CA ILE A 15 10.37 -3.15 31.59
C ILE A 15 9.07 -3.07 30.79
N PHE A 16 9.02 -2.15 29.83
CA PHE A 16 8.03 -2.24 28.76
C PHE A 16 8.27 -3.58 28.06
N ASN A 17 7.34 -4.53 28.24
CA ASN A 17 7.16 -5.65 27.34
C ASN A 17 6.79 -5.07 25.96
N THR A 18 7.81 -4.63 25.22
CA THR A 18 7.71 -4.58 23.77
C THR A 18 7.58 -6.04 23.35
N LEU A 19 6.35 -6.44 23.03
CA LEU A 19 6.14 -7.59 22.16
C LEU A 19 6.88 -7.26 20.87
N ASN A 20 8.16 -7.63 20.81
CA ASN A 20 8.95 -7.64 19.60
C ASN A 20 8.29 -8.68 18.71
N PHE A 21 7.30 -8.23 17.94
CA PHE A 21 6.82 -8.98 16.80
C PHE A 21 8.04 -9.13 15.90
N SER A 22 8.62 -10.33 15.87
CA SER A 22 9.76 -10.64 15.02
C SER A 22 9.30 -10.45 13.58
N GLN A 23 9.54 -9.27 13.03
CA GLN A 23 9.28 -8.94 11.62
C GLN A 23 10.19 -9.83 10.78
N SER A 24 9.63 -10.94 10.33
CA SER A 24 10.35 -11.90 9.51
C SER A 24 10.29 -11.46 8.05
N LEU A 25 11.46 -11.41 7.40
CA LEU A 25 11.59 -11.27 5.94
C LEU A 25 11.14 -12.57 5.26
N LYS A 26 9.82 -12.78 5.22
CA LYS A 26 9.19 -13.95 4.64
C LYS A 26 7.81 -13.56 4.08
N PRO A 27 7.22 -14.37 3.17
CA PRO A 27 5.85 -14.19 2.74
C PRO A 27 4.86 -14.18 3.92
N THR A 28 3.90 -13.26 3.88
CA THR A 28 2.77 -13.21 4.83
C THR A 28 2.00 -14.53 4.79
N SER A 29 1.68 -15.07 5.95
CA SER A 29 0.99 -16.34 6.09
C SER A 29 -0.37 -16.37 5.37
N ASN A 30 -0.63 -17.46 4.66
CA ASN A 30 -1.93 -17.73 4.07
C ASN A 30 -2.79 -18.43 5.13
N ALA A 31 -3.82 -17.76 5.63
CA ALA A 31 -4.89 -18.42 6.38
C ALA A 31 -6.20 -18.14 5.63
N SER A 32 -6.81 -19.20 5.08
CA SER A 32 -8.06 -19.15 4.31
C SER A 32 -9.23 -18.87 5.26
N SER A 33 -9.37 -17.60 5.62
CA SER A 33 -10.43 -17.08 6.46
C SER A 33 -10.49 -15.56 6.28
N TRP A 34 -11.69 -15.05 6.06
CA TRP A 34 -11.98 -13.62 6.00
C TRP A 34 -11.33 -12.89 7.19
N PHE A 35 -10.38 -11.99 6.91
CA PHE A 35 -9.79 -11.13 7.93
C PHE A 35 -10.79 -10.05 8.34
N LYS A 36 -11.43 -10.23 9.50
CA LYS A 36 -12.49 -9.35 9.98
C LYS A 36 -11.93 -8.31 10.95
N LEU A 37 -12.23 -7.05 10.68
CA LEU A 37 -12.03 -5.94 11.58
C LEU A 37 -13.18 -5.85 12.59
N ILE A 38 -12.88 -5.30 13.75
CA ILE A 38 -13.87 -4.91 14.75
C ILE A 38 -14.03 -3.38 14.74
N LYS A 39 -15.15 -2.87 15.25
CA LYS A 39 -15.43 -1.42 15.31
C LYS A 39 -14.30 -0.63 15.98
N GLN A 40 -13.57 -1.24 16.92
CA GLN A 40 -12.43 -0.62 17.60
C GLN A 40 -11.30 -0.23 16.64
N ASP A 41 -11.09 -1.03 15.59
CA ASP A 41 -10.00 -0.82 14.62
C ASP A 41 -10.24 0.44 13.77
N LEU A 42 -11.49 0.85 13.60
CA LEU A 42 -11.88 2.00 12.78
C LEU A 42 -11.94 3.33 13.55
N ARG A 43 -11.63 3.33 14.86
CA ARG A 43 -11.79 4.51 15.72
C ARG A 43 -10.78 5.63 15.45
N ALA A 44 -9.70 5.35 14.72
CA ALA A 44 -8.68 6.35 14.42
C ALA A 44 -9.11 7.34 13.32
N GLY A 45 -10.26 7.12 12.68
CA GLY A 45 -10.79 7.98 11.61
C GLY A 45 -10.12 7.73 10.26
N GLU A 46 -10.41 8.58 9.29
CA GLU A 46 -9.92 8.42 7.91
C GLU A 46 -8.44 8.82 7.75
N HIS A 47 -7.97 9.76 8.58
CA HIS A 47 -6.64 10.35 8.48
C HIS A 47 -5.83 10.07 9.74
N HIS A 48 -4.96 9.06 9.69
CA HIS A 48 -4.07 8.74 10.81
C HIS A 48 -2.79 8.05 10.37
N LYS A 49 -1.76 8.09 11.23
CA LYS A 49 -0.45 7.46 11.00
C LYS A 49 -0.24 6.25 11.92
N ARG A 50 -1.31 5.49 12.14
CA ARG A 50 -1.38 4.39 13.12
C ARG A 50 -1.79 3.06 12.49
N HIS A 51 -1.59 2.89 11.18
CA HIS A 51 -1.95 1.65 10.49
C HIS A 51 -1.14 0.47 11.04
N SER A 52 0.15 0.66 11.32
CA SER A 52 0.98 -0.37 11.94
C SER A 52 0.50 -0.77 13.34
N ASP A 53 -0.01 0.19 14.12
CA ASP A 53 -0.54 -0.08 15.47
C ASP A 53 -1.88 -0.81 15.45
N ILE A 54 -2.70 -0.53 14.44
CA ILE A 54 -4.09 -0.99 14.37
C ILE A 54 -4.13 -2.31 13.59
N PHE A 55 -3.67 -2.30 12.35
CA PHE A 55 -3.78 -3.42 11.41
C PHE A 55 -2.54 -4.33 11.44
N GLY A 56 -1.37 -3.79 11.82
CA GLY A 56 -0.11 -4.54 11.83
C GLY A 56 -0.02 -5.62 12.91
N LYS A 57 -0.78 -5.53 14.00
CA LYS A 57 -0.76 -6.50 15.12
C LYS A 57 -1.13 -7.92 14.72
N SER A 58 -1.90 -8.07 13.65
CA SER A 58 -2.49 -9.33 13.21
C SER A 58 -1.88 -9.84 11.91
N VAL A 59 -0.76 -9.25 11.47
CA VAL A 59 -0.15 -9.50 10.17
C VAL A 59 1.34 -9.76 10.32
N ASP A 60 1.81 -10.87 9.76
CA ASP A 60 3.23 -11.23 9.71
C ASP A 60 3.85 -10.97 8.33
N GLY A 61 5.13 -11.29 8.19
CA GLY A 61 5.81 -11.25 6.89
C GLY A 61 5.83 -9.88 6.21
N TYR A 62 5.89 -9.88 4.88
CA TYR A 62 6.02 -8.66 4.07
C TYR A 62 4.86 -7.69 4.23
N ASN A 63 3.64 -8.14 4.50
CA ASN A 63 2.51 -7.23 4.67
C ASN A 63 2.67 -6.32 5.90
N SER A 64 3.40 -6.76 6.93
CA SER A 64 3.73 -5.89 8.07
C SER A 64 4.56 -4.66 7.65
N PHE A 65 5.44 -4.82 6.67
CA PHE A 65 6.20 -3.72 6.07
C PHE A 65 5.32 -2.85 5.17
N ILE A 66 4.39 -3.45 4.42
CA ILE A 66 3.41 -2.70 3.62
C ILE A 66 2.55 -1.80 4.52
N ILE A 67 2.00 -2.33 5.62
CA ILE A 67 1.20 -1.55 6.56
C ILE A 67 2.02 -0.40 7.17
N ARG A 68 3.28 -0.64 7.53
CA ARG A 68 4.17 0.42 8.01
C ARG A 68 4.48 1.47 6.94
N ALA A 69 4.60 1.06 5.69
CA ALA A 69 4.80 1.96 4.56
C ALA A 69 3.58 2.89 4.35
N ILE A 70 2.36 2.44 4.63
CA ILE A 70 1.18 3.31 4.64
C ILE A 70 1.40 4.50 5.60
N ASP A 71 1.89 4.26 6.82
CA ASP A 71 2.13 5.33 7.79
C ASP A 71 3.20 6.33 7.30
N ILE A 72 4.21 5.85 6.56
CA ILE A 72 5.22 6.71 5.91
C ILE A 72 4.55 7.57 4.84
N VAL A 73 3.80 6.97 3.91
CA VAL A 73 3.13 7.68 2.82
C VAL A 73 2.11 8.67 3.36
N GLN A 74 1.26 8.26 4.31
CA GLN A 74 0.31 9.13 4.99
C GLN A 74 1.00 10.26 5.75
N SER A 75 2.23 10.07 6.24
CA SER A 75 2.99 11.15 6.87
C SER A 75 3.41 12.26 5.90
N LYS A 76 3.45 11.96 4.60
CA LYS A 76 3.70 12.91 3.50
C LYS A 76 2.43 13.60 3.02
N ALA A 77 1.24 13.16 3.50
CA ALA A 77 0.01 13.87 3.25
C ALA A 77 0.15 15.31 3.77
N MET A 78 -0.07 16.30 2.90
CA MET A 78 -0.38 17.65 3.35
C MET A 78 -1.72 17.63 4.08
N ASP A 79 -2.03 18.62 4.91
CA ASP A 79 -3.34 18.71 5.58
C ASP A 79 -4.47 18.65 4.53
N GLY A 80 -5.23 17.55 4.54
CA GLY A 80 -6.25 17.25 3.53
C GLY A 80 -5.71 16.86 2.14
N GLY A 81 -4.50 16.30 2.04
CA GLY A 81 -4.00 15.32 1.04
C GLY A 81 -4.02 15.61 -0.47
N GLY A 82 -4.85 16.52 -0.97
CA GLY A 82 -5.04 16.88 -2.37
C GLY A 82 -5.34 15.70 -3.30
N TYR A 83 -6.61 15.44 -3.64
CA TYR A 83 -6.95 14.50 -4.72
C TYR A 83 -7.03 15.20 -6.08
N PHE A 84 -6.33 14.68 -7.09
CA PHE A 84 -6.45 15.19 -8.46
C PHE A 84 -6.03 14.13 -9.50
N ALA A 85 -6.96 13.78 -10.39
CA ALA A 85 -6.71 12.90 -11.53
C ALA A 85 -7.35 13.52 -12.79
N GLN A 86 -6.54 14.04 -13.69
CA GLN A 86 -6.97 14.62 -14.96
C GLN A 86 -5.86 14.41 -16.00
N LEU A 87 -6.17 13.62 -17.03
CA LEU A 87 -5.21 13.13 -18.03
C LEU A 87 -4.47 14.23 -18.81
N ASN A 88 -5.08 15.41 -18.96
CA ASN A 88 -4.57 16.52 -19.80
C ASN A 88 -4.34 17.82 -19.01
N ALA A 89 -4.05 17.72 -17.70
CA ALA A 89 -3.79 18.91 -16.89
C ALA A 89 -2.41 19.53 -17.19
N ASP A 90 -2.32 20.86 -17.08
CA ASP A 90 -1.06 21.60 -17.06
C ASP A 90 -0.96 22.41 -15.74
N PRO A 91 0.02 22.13 -14.85
CA PRO A 91 1.04 21.09 -14.95
C PRO A 91 0.45 19.66 -14.94
N PRO A 92 1.20 18.63 -15.33
CA PRO A 92 0.73 17.23 -15.31
C PRO A 92 0.16 16.80 -13.95
N GLU A 93 -0.70 15.79 -13.95
CA GLU A 93 -1.14 15.13 -12.73
C GLU A 93 0.06 14.60 -11.92
N ALA A 94 -0.06 14.65 -10.60
CA ALA A 94 0.93 14.06 -9.69
C ALA A 94 0.36 12.77 -9.11
N PRO A 95 0.93 11.60 -9.40
CA PRO A 95 0.45 10.34 -8.83
C PRO A 95 0.65 10.26 -7.30
N THR A 96 1.75 10.84 -6.80
CA THR A 96 2.22 10.65 -5.42
C THR A 96 2.05 11.88 -4.53
N GLY A 97 2.04 13.09 -5.09
CA GLY A 97 1.99 14.35 -4.34
C GLY A 97 3.27 14.75 -3.60
N TYR A 98 4.32 13.92 -3.63
CA TYR A 98 5.65 14.19 -3.10
C TYR A 98 6.73 13.45 -3.90
N SER A 99 7.99 13.90 -3.80
CA SER A 99 9.12 13.23 -4.47
C SER A 99 9.31 11.81 -3.93
N LEU A 100 9.20 10.81 -4.80
CA LEU A 100 9.32 9.40 -4.41
C LEU A 100 10.67 8.84 -4.86
N GLN A 101 11.33 8.13 -3.96
CA GLN A 101 12.64 7.52 -4.19
C GLN A 101 12.64 6.06 -3.76
N LEU A 102 13.30 5.21 -4.55
CA LEU A 102 13.57 3.82 -4.23
C LEU A 102 15.08 3.66 -4.07
N PHE A 103 15.54 3.27 -2.89
CA PHE A 103 16.97 3.07 -2.59
C PHE A 103 17.84 4.29 -2.91
N ASN A 104 17.33 5.49 -2.61
CA ASN A 104 17.90 6.82 -2.94
C ASN A 104 17.89 7.19 -4.43
N SER A 105 17.35 6.33 -5.29
CA SER A 105 17.16 6.63 -6.72
C SER A 105 15.80 7.27 -6.95
N LYS A 106 15.79 8.39 -7.64
CA LYS A 106 14.57 9.17 -7.92
C LYS A 106 13.65 8.43 -8.90
N LEU A 107 12.38 8.24 -8.51
CA LEU A 107 11.35 7.68 -9.38
C LEU A 107 10.42 8.73 -9.97
N ILE A 108 10.18 9.83 -9.23
CA ILE A 108 9.35 10.96 -9.66
C ILE A 108 9.70 12.24 -8.90
N GLU A 109 9.59 13.39 -9.58
CA GLU A 109 9.39 14.70 -8.95
C GLU A 109 8.03 15.24 -9.40
N PRO A 110 7.01 15.24 -8.52
CA PRO A 110 5.69 15.68 -8.93
C PRO A 110 5.64 17.20 -9.10
N ALA A 111 5.02 17.66 -10.19
CA ALA A 111 4.85 19.08 -10.48
C ALA A 111 3.79 19.78 -9.60
N ARG A 112 3.02 19.01 -8.83
CA ARG A 112 1.98 19.49 -7.90
C ARG A 112 1.87 18.55 -6.71
N THR A 113 1.35 19.06 -5.61
CA THR A 113 1.16 18.30 -4.37
C THR A 113 -0.24 17.70 -4.29
N THR A 114 -0.59 16.88 -5.30
CA THR A 114 -1.84 16.11 -5.35
C THR A 114 -1.54 14.64 -5.61
N SER A 115 -2.51 13.76 -5.38
CA SER A 115 -2.35 12.32 -5.57
C SER A 115 -3.60 11.67 -6.17
N TYR A 116 -3.44 10.42 -6.63
CA TYR A 116 -4.53 9.54 -7.01
C TYR A 116 -4.20 8.07 -6.71
N CYS A 117 -5.17 7.20 -6.93
CA CYS A 117 -5.19 5.86 -6.34
C CYS A 117 -4.00 4.95 -6.70
N SER A 118 -3.68 4.78 -7.98
CA SER A 118 -2.53 3.97 -8.42
C SER A 118 -1.21 4.53 -7.88
N GLY A 119 -1.01 5.85 -7.93
CA GLY A 119 0.16 6.52 -7.38
C GLY A 119 0.32 6.35 -5.86
N SER A 120 -0.79 6.38 -5.11
CA SER A 120 -0.78 6.12 -3.66
C SER A 120 -0.29 4.70 -3.35
N THR A 121 -0.82 3.69 -4.05
CA THR A 121 -0.43 2.29 -3.84
C THR A 121 0.99 1.99 -4.32
N TYR A 122 1.44 2.61 -5.42
CA TYR A 122 2.83 2.49 -5.87
C TYR A 122 3.82 3.10 -4.87
N SER A 123 3.44 4.23 -4.26
CA SER A 123 4.23 4.85 -3.19
C SER A 123 4.38 3.91 -1.99
N VAL A 124 3.29 3.26 -1.58
CA VAL A 124 3.33 2.26 -0.50
C VAL A 124 4.25 1.10 -0.86
N PHE A 125 4.19 0.60 -2.10
CA PHE A 125 5.12 -0.44 -2.56
C PHE A 125 6.58 0.02 -2.44
N VAL A 126 6.92 1.19 -2.98
CA VAL A 126 8.29 1.73 -2.96
C VAL A 126 8.79 1.92 -1.53
N GLU A 127 7.99 2.53 -0.65
CA GLU A 127 8.38 2.73 0.75
C GLU A 127 8.51 1.41 1.51
N ALA A 128 7.69 0.40 1.20
CA ALA A 128 7.85 -0.93 1.76
C ALA A 128 9.15 -1.59 1.30
N MET A 129 9.54 -1.42 0.02
CA MET A 129 10.82 -1.91 -0.48
C MET A 129 12.00 -1.24 0.22
N ASN A 130 11.94 0.07 0.47
CA ASN A 130 12.93 0.80 1.27
C ASN A 130 13.03 0.24 2.71
N LEU A 131 11.91 -0.15 3.32
CA LEU A 131 11.90 -0.77 4.66
C LEU A 131 12.45 -2.21 4.66
N ILE A 132 12.13 -3.01 3.63
CA ILE A 132 12.57 -4.41 3.51
C ILE A 132 14.07 -4.47 3.20
N PHE A 133 14.60 -3.51 2.45
CA PHE A 133 15.95 -3.52 1.90
C PHE A 133 16.67 -2.15 2.07
N PRO A 134 16.93 -1.69 3.31
CA PRO A 134 17.39 -0.32 3.58
C PRO A 134 18.74 0.02 2.94
N ASP A 135 19.63 -0.95 2.79
CA ASP A 135 21.00 -0.75 2.30
C ASP A 135 21.20 -1.21 0.84
N ARG A 136 20.12 -1.56 0.13
CA ARG A 136 20.22 -2.01 -1.26
C ARG A 136 20.34 -0.84 -2.22
N LYS A 137 20.77 -1.15 -3.44
CA LYS A 137 20.80 -0.26 -4.59
C LYS A 137 20.29 -1.02 -5.81
N LEU A 138 19.80 -0.27 -6.79
CA LEU A 138 19.45 -0.79 -8.11
C LEU A 138 20.44 -0.22 -9.13
N ASP A 139 20.69 -0.99 -10.18
CA ASP A 139 21.35 -0.45 -11.37
C ASP A 139 20.41 0.50 -12.14
N ASP A 140 20.99 1.30 -13.03
CA ASP A 140 20.26 2.33 -13.79
C ASP A 140 19.17 1.71 -14.69
N GLU A 141 19.40 0.50 -15.20
CA GLU A 141 18.41 -0.21 -16.03
C GLU A 141 17.17 -0.55 -15.21
N LYS A 142 17.32 -1.13 -14.02
CA LYS A 142 16.20 -1.44 -13.12
C LYS A 142 15.49 -0.19 -12.63
N ILE A 143 16.24 0.87 -12.31
CA ILE A 143 15.64 2.15 -11.94
C ILE A 143 14.76 2.65 -13.09
N GLU A 144 15.24 2.59 -14.34
CA GLU A 144 14.49 3.04 -15.51
C GLU A 144 13.18 2.27 -15.70
N LEU A 145 13.17 0.95 -15.47
CA LEU A 145 11.98 0.10 -15.51
C LEU A 145 10.93 0.46 -14.43
N LEU A 146 11.33 1.16 -13.37
CA LEU A 146 10.50 1.51 -12.21
C LEU A 146 10.10 2.99 -12.16
N LYS A 147 10.73 3.85 -12.95
CA LYS A 147 10.40 5.29 -12.98
C LYS A 147 8.95 5.54 -13.39
N MET A 148 8.39 6.63 -12.87
CA MET A 148 7.00 7.05 -13.13
C MET A 148 6.89 8.16 -14.18
N GLN A 149 8.03 8.71 -14.62
CA GLN A 149 8.14 9.77 -15.61
C GLN A 149 9.10 9.36 -16.72
N GLU A 150 8.91 9.94 -17.90
CA GLU A 150 9.90 9.90 -18.96
C GLU A 150 11.10 10.81 -18.65
N PRO A 151 12.26 10.64 -19.34
CA PRO A 151 13.46 11.43 -19.08
C PRO A 151 13.28 12.96 -19.20
N ASP A 152 12.28 13.42 -19.96
CA ASP A 152 11.90 14.82 -20.11
C ASP A 152 10.95 15.34 -19.01
N GLY A 153 10.60 14.48 -18.03
CA GLY A 153 9.65 14.79 -16.96
C GLY A 153 8.19 14.58 -17.33
N GLY A 154 7.91 14.17 -18.57
CA GLY A 154 6.58 13.84 -19.05
C GLY A 154 5.97 12.64 -18.34
N ARG A 155 4.64 12.52 -18.44
CA ARG A 155 3.90 11.36 -17.93
C ARG A 155 4.37 10.11 -18.67
N ARG A 156 4.58 9.04 -17.91
CA ARG A 156 4.75 7.69 -18.47
C ARG A 156 3.39 7.06 -18.68
N GLU A 157 3.14 6.62 -19.91
CA GLU A 157 1.85 6.09 -20.31
C GLU A 157 1.54 4.71 -19.73
N ASP A 158 0.25 4.38 -19.74
CA ASP A 158 -0.23 3.06 -19.32
C ASP A 158 0.42 1.97 -20.16
N HIS A 159 0.67 0.82 -19.52
CA HIS A 159 1.38 -0.33 -20.08
C HIS A 159 2.86 -0.09 -20.46
N VAL A 160 3.43 1.08 -20.17
CA VAL A 160 4.86 1.35 -20.33
C VAL A 160 5.60 1.07 -19.03
N LYS A 161 6.39 -0.01 -19.03
CA LYS A 161 7.24 -0.45 -17.91
C LYS A 161 6.43 -0.70 -16.62
N MET A 162 7.08 -0.85 -15.46
CA MET A 162 6.38 -1.28 -14.25
C MET A 162 5.33 -0.27 -13.77
N TRP A 163 5.64 1.04 -13.79
CA TRP A 163 4.67 2.07 -13.43
C TRP A 163 3.48 2.11 -14.38
N GLY A 164 3.71 2.06 -15.69
CA GLY A 164 2.61 2.06 -16.67
C GLY A 164 1.70 0.84 -16.52
N GLU A 165 2.27 -0.33 -16.23
CA GLU A 165 1.46 -1.52 -15.92
C GLU A 165 0.70 -1.39 -14.60
N TRP A 166 1.26 -0.72 -13.61
CA TRP A 166 0.60 -0.45 -12.34
C TRP A 166 -0.55 0.55 -12.48
N ASN A 167 -0.35 1.57 -13.31
CA ASN A 167 -1.29 2.67 -13.51
C ASN A 167 -2.43 2.32 -14.46
N ALA A 168 -2.23 1.33 -15.33
CA ALA A 168 -3.19 0.96 -16.36
C ALA A 168 -4.58 0.61 -15.83
N ASP A 169 -5.59 0.90 -16.66
CA ASP A 169 -6.97 0.46 -16.46
C ASP A 169 -7.06 -1.08 -16.28
N GLY A 170 -7.99 -1.50 -15.43
CA GLY A 170 -8.19 -2.90 -15.06
C GLY A 170 -7.49 -3.27 -13.76
N PHE A 171 -6.69 -4.33 -13.77
CA PHE A 171 -6.03 -4.87 -12.58
C PHE A 171 -4.53 -4.58 -12.57
N GLY A 172 -4.17 -3.29 -12.58
CA GLY A 172 -2.78 -2.83 -12.69
C GLY A 172 -1.81 -3.40 -11.65
N ASN A 173 -2.25 -3.64 -10.40
CA ASN A 173 -1.39 -4.29 -9.41
C ASN A 173 -1.04 -5.72 -9.82
N HIS A 174 -1.98 -6.44 -10.45
CA HIS A 174 -1.72 -7.78 -10.99
C HIS A 174 -0.77 -7.71 -12.20
N PHE A 175 -0.97 -6.76 -13.11
CA PHE A 175 -0.07 -6.59 -14.25
C PHE A 175 1.36 -6.32 -13.78
N ALA A 176 1.55 -5.34 -12.89
CA ALA A 176 2.87 -4.96 -12.41
C ALA A 176 3.55 -5.99 -11.48
N LEU A 177 2.84 -6.49 -10.46
CA LEU A 177 3.45 -7.32 -9.41
C LEU A 177 3.50 -8.81 -9.78
N VAL A 178 2.50 -9.33 -10.51
CA VAL A 178 2.40 -10.76 -10.83
C VAL A 178 3.02 -11.07 -12.19
N GLN A 179 2.70 -10.29 -13.22
CA GLN A 179 3.17 -10.59 -14.59
C GLN A 179 4.52 -9.92 -14.90
N TYR A 180 4.63 -8.61 -14.65
CA TYR A 180 5.79 -7.82 -15.09
C TYR A 180 7.04 -8.08 -14.25
N SER A 181 6.92 -7.99 -12.93
CA SER A 181 8.07 -8.11 -12.00
C SER A 181 8.12 -9.43 -11.23
N GLN A 182 7.00 -10.17 -11.18
CA GLN A 182 6.85 -11.44 -10.47
C GLN A 182 7.17 -11.40 -8.96
N VAL A 183 7.16 -10.22 -8.35
CA VAL A 183 7.41 -10.02 -6.91
C VAL A 183 6.20 -10.39 -6.05
N GLY A 184 5.02 -10.53 -6.65
CA GLY A 184 3.79 -10.86 -5.95
C GLY A 184 3.01 -12.00 -6.58
N LYS A 185 2.01 -12.48 -5.84
CA LYS A 185 1.05 -13.49 -6.28
C LYS A 185 -0.37 -13.02 -6.08
N ARG A 186 -1.28 -13.45 -6.96
CA ARG A 186 -2.72 -13.27 -6.74
C ARG A 186 -3.17 -14.14 -5.57
N VAL A 187 -4.07 -13.61 -4.73
CA VAL A 187 -4.71 -14.33 -3.63
C VAL A 187 -6.23 -14.16 -3.72
N LYS A 188 -6.98 -15.09 -3.11
CA LYS A 188 -8.45 -15.03 -3.12
C LYS A 188 -8.98 -14.00 -2.12
N PRO A 189 -10.22 -13.49 -2.29
CA PRO A 189 -10.83 -12.54 -1.36
C PRO A 189 -10.85 -13.00 0.11
N ASP A 190 -11.13 -14.28 0.35
CA ASP A 190 -11.18 -14.90 1.67
C ASP A 190 -9.79 -15.15 2.28
N GLU A 191 -8.73 -15.02 1.49
CA GLU A 191 -7.33 -15.11 1.92
C GLU A 191 -6.68 -13.73 2.13
N ALA A 192 -7.36 -12.65 1.73
CA ALA A 192 -6.87 -11.29 1.82
C ALA A 192 -6.51 -10.92 3.27
N LYS A 193 -5.36 -10.26 3.44
CA LYS A 193 -4.82 -9.78 4.73
C LYS A 193 -4.45 -8.31 4.60
N PRO A 194 -4.50 -7.54 5.71
CA PRO A 194 -4.10 -6.14 5.68
C PRO A 194 -2.72 -5.99 5.04
N GLY A 195 -2.56 -5.01 4.15
CA GLY A 195 -1.33 -4.79 3.39
C GLY A 195 -1.28 -5.51 2.04
N ASP A 196 -2.29 -6.29 1.66
CA ASP A 196 -2.40 -6.75 0.28
C ASP A 196 -2.78 -5.58 -0.65
N PHE A 197 -2.25 -5.59 -1.86
CA PHE A 197 -2.68 -4.69 -2.93
C PHE A 197 -4.00 -5.20 -3.49
N MET A 198 -4.94 -4.31 -3.76
CA MET A 198 -6.23 -4.68 -4.30
C MET A 198 -6.66 -3.68 -5.38
N ASN A 199 -7.02 -4.20 -6.54
CA ASN A 199 -7.76 -3.44 -7.52
C ASN A 199 -9.26 -3.75 -7.36
N ILE A 200 -10.09 -2.70 -7.31
CA ILE A 200 -11.55 -2.78 -7.24
C ILE A 200 -12.13 -2.38 -8.59
N SER A 201 -13.05 -3.18 -9.12
CA SER A 201 -13.93 -2.79 -10.22
C SER A 201 -15.33 -2.50 -9.67
N TRP A 202 -15.86 -1.32 -9.98
CA TRP A 202 -17.16 -0.87 -9.47
C TRP A 202 -18.31 -1.32 -10.37
N LYS A 203 -19.49 -1.56 -9.78
CA LYS A 203 -20.71 -1.83 -10.56
C LYS A 203 -21.13 -0.67 -11.46
N THR A 204 -20.76 0.55 -11.07
CA THR A 204 -21.01 1.77 -11.84
C THR A 204 -19.96 2.03 -12.92
N GLY A 205 -18.98 1.14 -13.08
CA GLY A 205 -17.83 1.32 -13.95
C GLY A 205 -16.66 2.05 -13.26
N GLY A 206 -15.49 1.94 -13.89
CA GLY A 206 -14.21 2.46 -13.38
C GLY A 206 -13.49 1.49 -12.45
N GLY A 207 -12.20 1.76 -12.24
CA GLY A 207 -11.31 1.01 -11.35
C GLY A 207 -10.83 1.84 -10.16
N HIS A 208 -10.31 1.17 -9.14
CA HIS A 208 -9.64 1.82 -8.02
C HIS A 208 -8.51 0.94 -7.47
N SER A 209 -7.31 1.50 -7.32
CA SER A 209 -6.16 0.81 -6.72
C SER A 209 -6.07 1.16 -5.23
N VAL A 210 -6.05 0.16 -4.36
CA VAL A 210 -6.10 0.35 -2.90
C VAL A 210 -5.15 -0.60 -2.17
N ILE A 211 -4.83 -0.28 -0.91
CA ILE A 211 -4.24 -1.23 0.03
C ILE A 211 -5.36 -1.76 0.92
N PHE A 212 -5.59 -3.06 0.89
CA PHE A 212 -6.62 -3.70 1.70
C PHE A 212 -6.26 -3.62 3.19
N LEU A 213 -7.22 -3.27 4.04
CA LEU A 213 -7.08 -3.20 5.50
C LEU A 213 -7.93 -4.25 6.22
N GLY A 214 -9.05 -4.68 5.64
CA GLY A 214 -9.85 -5.76 6.22
C GLY A 214 -11.30 -5.78 5.75
N TRP A 215 -12.01 -6.82 6.15
CA TRP A 215 -13.46 -6.96 5.98
C TRP A 215 -14.17 -6.47 7.25
N TYR A 216 -15.29 -5.76 7.12
CA TYR A 216 -15.99 -5.20 8.28
C TYR A 216 -17.49 -5.45 8.16
N VAL A 217 -18.11 -5.90 9.25
CA VAL A 217 -19.57 -5.94 9.38
C VAL A 217 -19.96 -4.78 10.30
N ASP A 218 -20.76 -3.85 9.81
CA ASP A 218 -21.21 -2.72 10.61
C ASP A 218 -22.34 -3.09 11.57
N GLU A 219 -22.81 -2.09 12.33
CA GLU A 219 -23.83 -2.27 13.37
C GLU A 219 -25.19 -2.68 12.81
N GLU A 220 -25.44 -2.41 11.52
CA GLU A 220 -26.65 -2.80 10.79
C GLU A 220 -26.51 -4.18 10.15
N GLY A 221 -25.36 -4.86 10.32
CA GLY A 221 -25.09 -6.17 9.74
C GLY A 221 -24.64 -6.10 8.28
N LYS A 222 -24.37 -4.90 7.73
CA LYS A 222 -23.94 -4.73 6.35
C LYS A 222 -22.46 -5.07 6.22
N LYS A 223 -22.13 -5.80 5.15
CA LYS A 223 -20.77 -6.21 4.83
C LYS A 223 -20.06 -5.10 4.05
N ASN A 224 -18.88 -4.76 4.52
CA ASN A 224 -18.03 -3.70 3.98
C ASN A 224 -16.60 -4.21 3.77
N VAL A 225 -15.86 -3.55 2.88
CA VAL A 225 -14.40 -3.62 2.85
C VAL A 225 -13.83 -2.30 3.36
N VAL A 226 -12.72 -2.41 4.08
CA VAL A 226 -11.93 -1.30 4.57
C VAL A 226 -10.61 -1.30 3.83
N TYR A 227 -10.22 -0.15 3.30
CA TYR A 227 -9.00 0.01 2.53
C TYR A 227 -8.41 1.41 2.72
N TRP A 228 -7.13 1.54 2.40
CA TRP A 228 -6.41 2.81 2.30
C TRP A 228 -6.10 3.13 0.83
N SER A 229 -6.27 4.38 0.40
CA SER A 229 -5.89 4.84 -0.94
C SER A 229 -5.78 6.38 -1.00
N SER A 230 -5.65 6.94 -2.21
CA SER A 230 -5.96 8.34 -2.53
C SER A 230 -7.23 8.48 -3.37
N GLN A 231 -8.17 9.29 -2.89
CA GLN A 231 -9.51 9.41 -3.46
C GLN A 231 -10.17 10.74 -3.11
N LYS A 232 -11.20 11.11 -3.88
CA LYS A 232 -11.96 12.35 -3.66
C LYS A 232 -12.63 12.41 -2.28
N ALA A 233 -13.16 11.28 -1.80
CA ALA A 233 -13.90 11.21 -0.53
C ALA A 233 -13.04 11.59 0.69
N THR A 234 -11.77 11.23 0.67
CA THR A 234 -10.76 11.54 1.68
C THR A 234 -9.92 12.76 1.32
N ASN A 235 -10.21 13.42 0.19
CA ASN A 235 -9.37 14.48 -0.37
C ASN A 235 -7.87 14.09 -0.40
N GLY A 236 -7.53 12.96 -1.00
CA GLY A 236 -6.16 12.44 -1.02
C GLY A 236 -6.03 11.20 -0.13
N PHE A 237 -4.91 11.03 0.57
CA PHE A 237 -4.64 9.80 1.32
C PHE A 237 -5.56 9.59 2.52
N GLY A 238 -6.22 8.43 2.60
CA GLY A 238 -6.96 8.03 3.78
C GLY A 238 -7.69 6.70 3.67
N ASP A 239 -8.18 6.27 4.82
CA ASP A 239 -8.99 5.08 4.99
C ASP A 239 -10.43 5.32 4.50
N GLN A 240 -11.03 4.28 3.92
CA GLN A 240 -12.44 4.27 3.57
C GLN A 240 -13.09 2.95 3.93
N VAL A 241 -14.36 3.04 4.32
CA VAL A 241 -15.25 1.91 4.54
C VAL A 241 -16.31 1.96 3.45
N ILE A 242 -16.36 0.93 2.61
CA ILE A 242 -17.33 0.86 1.51
C ILE A 242 -18.20 -0.40 1.59
N PRO A 243 -19.49 -0.28 1.26
CA PRO A 243 -20.35 -1.44 1.08
C PRO A 243 -19.89 -2.39 -0.02
N LEU A 244 -19.88 -3.69 0.24
CA LEU A 244 -19.56 -4.70 -0.79
C LEU A 244 -20.54 -4.67 -1.97
N GLU A 245 -21.78 -4.24 -1.74
CA GLU A 245 -22.80 -4.13 -2.78
C GLU A 245 -22.42 -3.16 -3.93
N ARG A 246 -21.47 -2.25 -3.70
CA ARG A 246 -20.96 -1.30 -4.72
C ARG A 246 -19.89 -1.93 -5.62
N ILE A 247 -19.30 -3.04 -5.20
CA ILE A 247 -18.16 -3.69 -5.86
C ILE A 247 -18.69 -4.75 -6.82
N GLU A 248 -18.21 -4.73 -8.06
CA GLU A 248 -18.51 -5.77 -9.03
C GLU A 248 -17.55 -6.96 -8.87
N GLU A 249 -16.25 -6.68 -8.80
CA GLU A 249 -15.20 -7.68 -8.63
C GLU A 249 -13.91 -7.03 -8.10
N ILE A 250 -13.01 -7.85 -7.57
CA ILE A 250 -11.70 -7.42 -7.07
C ILE A 250 -10.57 -8.29 -7.59
N CYS A 251 -9.35 -7.76 -7.66
CA CYS A 251 -8.15 -8.57 -7.84
C CYS A 251 -7.18 -8.27 -6.70
N VAL A 252 -6.87 -9.27 -5.87
CA VAL A 252 -6.00 -9.11 -4.71
C VAL A 252 -4.63 -9.69 -5.01
N VAL A 253 -3.59 -8.93 -4.72
CA VAL A 253 -2.20 -9.30 -4.94
C VAL A 253 -1.39 -9.11 -3.66
N ARG A 254 -0.70 -10.17 -3.26
CA ARG A 254 0.18 -10.19 -2.10
C ARG A 254 1.64 -10.14 -2.54
N LEU A 255 2.44 -9.31 -1.89
CA LEU A 255 3.89 -9.31 -2.04
C LEU A 255 4.48 -10.59 -1.43
N THR A 256 5.26 -11.34 -2.21
CA THR A 256 5.82 -12.63 -1.76
C THR A 256 7.29 -12.82 -2.04
N ASP A 257 7.82 -12.19 -3.07
CA ASP A 257 9.20 -12.39 -3.53
C ASP A 257 9.84 -11.02 -3.85
N PRO A 258 9.89 -10.09 -2.88
CA PRO A 258 10.32 -8.71 -3.12
C PRO A 258 11.76 -8.63 -3.66
N GLU A 259 12.62 -9.60 -3.37
CA GLU A 259 13.97 -9.68 -3.89
C GLU A 259 14.05 -9.79 -5.42
N LYS A 260 12.98 -10.26 -6.10
CA LYS A 260 12.96 -10.30 -7.57
C LYS A 260 13.02 -8.92 -8.21
N ILE A 261 12.74 -7.84 -7.47
CA ILE A 261 12.89 -6.47 -7.98
C ILE A 261 14.32 -6.21 -8.49
N PHE A 262 15.31 -6.89 -7.93
CA PHE A 262 16.72 -6.70 -8.27
C PHE A 262 17.14 -7.40 -9.56
N SER A 263 16.33 -8.35 -10.07
CA SER A 263 16.76 -9.23 -11.16
C SER A 263 15.67 -9.56 -12.19
N PHE A 264 14.44 -9.06 -12.02
CA PHE A 264 13.36 -9.37 -12.95
C PHE A 264 13.69 -8.88 -14.37
N THR A 265 13.25 -9.64 -15.37
CA THR A 265 13.31 -9.24 -16.77
C THR A 265 11.88 -9.02 -17.24
N PRO A 266 11.55 -7.87 -17.87
CA PRO A 266 10.21 -7.64 -18.40
C PRO A 266 9.76 -8.78 -19.31
N PRO A 267 8.51 -9.25 -19.19
CA PRO A 267 8.01 -10.32 -20.05
C PRO A 267 7.90 -9.83 -21.49
N GLN A 268 8.07 -10.73 -22.45
CA GLN A 268 7.86 -10.41 -23.87
C GLN A 268 6.39 -10.13 -24.20
N LYS A 269 5.46 -10.66 -23.40
CA LYS A 269 4.03 -10.51 -23.59
C LYS A 269 3.30 -10.46 -22.25
N MET A 270 2.36 -9.53 -22.17
CA MET A 270 1.43 -9.37 -21.06
C MET A 270 0.06 -9.95 -21.42
N PHE A 271 -0.68 -10.41 -20.41
CA PHE A 271 -2.05 -10.86 -20.53
C PHE A 271 -2.99 -9.92 -19.77
N TYR A 272 -3.72 -9.08 -20.51
CA TYR A 272 -4.64 -8.09 -19.94
C TYR A 272 -6.07 -8.61 -19.72
N GLY A 273 -6.39 -9.82 -20.20
CA GLY A 273 -7.71 -10.46 -20.03
C GLY A 273 -7.97 -11.05 -18.64
N VAL A 274 -7.35 -10.50 -17.60
CA VAL A 274 -7.45 -10.98 -16.22
C VAL A 274 -8.87 -10.71 -15.72
N LYS A 275 -9.55 -11.73 -15.20
CA LYS A 275 -10.87 -11.59 -14.58
C LYS A 275 -10.75 -11.35 -13.08
N GLY A 276 -11.64 -10.54 -12.52
CA GLY A 276 -11.71 -10.32 -11.07
C GLY A 276 -12.38 -11.48 -10.34
N ASP A 277 -12.24 -11.45 -9.03
CA ASP A 277 -12.90 -12.37 -8.09
C ASP A 277 -14.17 -11.71 -7.54
N LYS A 278 -15.26 -12.49 -7.52
CA LYS A 278 -16.47 -12.12 -6.79
C LYS A 278 -16.25 -12.28 -5.29
N ILE A 279 -16.80 -11.35 -4.51
CA ILE A 279 -16.72 -11.38 -3.05
C ILE A 279 -17.91 -12.16 -2.51
N ASN A 280 -17.72 -13.46 -2.26
CA ASN A 280 -18.74 -14.35 -1.70
C ASN A 280 -18.61 -14.46 -0.17
N TRP A 281 -18.64 -13.31 0.52
CA TRP A 281 -18.56 -13.24 1.97
C TRP A 281 -19.92 -13.39 2.63
#